data_AF-A0A8S9G887-F1
#
_entry.id   AF-A0A8S9G887-F1
#
_cell.length_a   1.000
_cell.length_b   1.000
_cell.length_c   1.000
_cell.angle_alpha   90.00
_cell.angle_beta   90.00
_cell.angle_gamma   90.00
#
_symmetry.space_group_name_H-M   'P 1'
#
loop_
_entity.id
_entity.type
_entity.pdbx_description
1 polymer ?
#
loop_
_entity_poly.entity_id
_entity_poly.type
_entity_poly.pdbx_seq_one_letter_code
_entity_poly.pdbx_strand_id
1 'polypeptide(L)'
;MFQAMEANNEFAATLEKRLQDVPRSDELYEIKKVVREMKLGLKMAQDRERANAAQLAAAEKLGNQAASLEARSRVFSDDLLCATYDAKKALADIYLDVLISLKEKWKKKKAATYFEARLREGMANIDLLKEIMNNNLLASDELLRLRTKEVELGSELDVMAVSDFSVEKLDLPQISEDLPEDFFAKVPSMVNGTGDETKRAGGQFEDGEFDIEE
;
A
#
# COMPACT_ATOMS: atom_id res chain seq x y z
N MET A 1 -18.33 92.05 -66.77
CA MET A 1 -17.07 91.48 -67.34
C MET A 1 -16.06 91.14 -66.22
N PHE A 2 -15.84 92.02 -65.24
CA PHE A 2 -14.97 91.75 -64.07
C PHE A 2 -15.43 90.57 -63.18
N GLN A 3 -16.72 90.50 -62.81
CA GLN A 3 -17.26 89.45 -61.93
C GLN A 3 -17.11 88.01 -62.48
N ALA A 4 -17.16 87.85 -63.81
CA ALA A 4 -16.96 86.56 -64.47
C ALA A 4 -15.50 86.11 -64.45
N MET A 5 -14.56 87.05 -64.49
CA MET A 5 -13.12 86.77 -64.45
C MET A 5 -12.67 86.41 -63.04
N GLU A 6 -13.25 87.06 -62.03
CA GLU A 6 -13.00 86.75 -60.61
C GLU A 6 -13.50 85.36 -60.24
N ALA A 7 -14.74 84.99 -60.61
CA ALA A 7 -15.27 83.65 -60.41
C ALA A 7 -14.45 82.57 -61.12
N ASN A 8 -13.92 82.87 -62.31
CA ASN A 8 -13.09 81.92 -63.05
C ASN A 8 -11.71 81.73 -62.41
N ASN A 9 -11.12 82.80 -61.86
CA ASN A 9 -9.86 82.72 -61.11
C ASN A 9 -10.03 81.96 -59.78
N GLU A 10 -11.15 82.15 -59.07
CA GLU A 10 -11.46 81.40 -57.85
C GLU A 10 -11.66 79.90 -58.15
N PHE A 11 -12.33 79.58 -59.26
CA PHE A 11 -12.45 78.22 -59.77
C PHE A 11 -11.09 77.61 -60.11
N ALA A 12 -10.22 78.35 -60.82
CA ALA A 12 -8.88 77.90 -61.18
C ALA A 12 -7.98 77.67 -59.95
N ALA A 13 -8.00 78.59 -58.97
CA ALA A 13 -7.25 78.43 -57.72
C ALA A 13 -7.75 77.24 -56.89
N THR A 14 -9.06 77.00 -56.87
CA THR A 14 -9.65 75.82 -56.21
C THR A 14 -9.24 74.53 -56.92
N LEU A 15 -9.21 74.53 -58.25
CA LEU A 15 -8.79 73.38 -59.05
C LEU A 15 -7.30 73.08 -58.84
N GLU A 16 -6.44 74.11 -58.85
CA GLU A 16 -5.00 73.98 -58.64
C GLU A 16 -4.67 73.45 -57.25
N LYS A 17 -5.33 73.98 -56.21
CA LYS A 17 -5.18 73.47 -54.84
C LYS A 17 -5.58 71.99 -54.75
N ARG A 18 -6.71 71.62 -55.37
CA ARG A 18 -7.16 70.22 -55.41
C ARG A 18 -6.19 69.32 -56.17
N LEU A 19 -5.52 69.81 -57.22
CA LEU A 19 -4.52 69.06 -57.97
C LEU A 19 -3.21 68.90 -57.19
N GLN A 20 -2.83 69.88 -56.37
CA GLN A 20 -1.68 69.76 -55.46
C GLN A 20 -1.92 68.72 -54.35
N ASP A 21 -3.17 68.55 -53.92
CA ASP A 21 -3.56 67.55 -52.92
C ASP A 21 -3.66 66.11 -53.50
N VAL A 22 -3.53 65.93 -54.83
CA VAL A 22 -3.53 64.60 -55.46
C VAL A 22 -2.15 63.94 -55.26
N PRO A 23 -2.09 62.74 -54.67
CA PRO A 23 -0.83 62.02 -54.48
C PRO A 23 -0.07 61.81 -55.79
N ARG A 24 1.26 61.90 -55.72
CA ARG A 24 2.11 61.60 -56.88
C ARG A 24 2.11 60.10 -57.18
N SER A 25 2.45 59.73 -58.40
CA SER A 25 2.36 58.34 -58.87
C SER A 25 3.28 57.36 -58.11
N ASP A 26 4.42 57.85 -57.62
CA ASP A 26 5.38 57.11 -56.79
C ASP A 26 4.84 56.86 -55.37
N GLU A 27 4.23 57.87 -54.75
CA GLU A 27 3.53 57.72 -53.46
C GLU A 27 2.40 56.68 -53.55
N LEU A 28 1.63 56.71 -54.65
CA LEU A 28 0.57 55.73 -54.91
C LEU A 28 1.13 54.30 -55.08
N TYR A 29 2.31 54.16 -55.69
CA TYR A 29 2.98 52.86 -55.84
C TYR A 29 3.42 52.28 -54.48
N GLU A 30 4.02 53.11 -53.61
CA GLU A 30 4.41 52.69 -52.26
C GLU A 30 3.20 52.34 -51.39
N ILE A 31 2.13 53.13 -51.45
CA ILE A 31 0.85 52.79 -50.78
C ILE A 31 0.35 51.43 -51.27
N LYS A 32 0.35 51.18 -52.58
CA LYS A 32 -0.09 49.90 -53.16
C LYS A 32 0.81 48.73 -52.72
N LYS A 33 2.10 48.96 -52.50
CA LYS A 33 3.04 47.97 -51.98
C LYS A 33 2.72 47.65 -50.52
N VAL A 34 2.63 48.67 -49.67
CA VAL A 34 2.27 48.51 -48.24
C VAL A 34 0.92 47.81 -48.08
N VAL A 35 -0.09 48.16 -48.88
CA VAL A 35 -1.40 47.49 -48.85
C VAL A 35 -1.29 46.00 -49.18
N ARG A 36 -0.44 45.61 -50.14
CA ARG A 36 -0.21 44.19 -50.47
C ARG A 36 0.48 43.44 -49.34
N GLU A 37 1.49 44.06 -48.72
CA GLU A 37 2.21 43.49 -47.57
C GLU A 37 1.28 43.34 -46.36
N MET A 38 0.49 44.38 -46.03
CA MET A 38 -0.53 44.34 -44.99
C MET A 38 -1.56 43.24 -45.24
N LYS A 39 -2.04 43.09 -46.48
CA LYS A 39 -2.99 42.03 -46.84
C LYS A 39 -2.41 40.63 -46.62
N LEU A 40 -1.13 40.43 -46.96
CA LEU A 40 -0.44 39.16 -46.71
C LEU A 40 -0.27 38.91 -45.20
N GLY A 41 0.17 39.93 -44.46
CA GLY A 41 0.35 39.87 -43.01
C GLY A 41 -0.94 39.56 -42.26
N LEU A 42 -2.06 40.17 -42.67
CA LEU A 42 -3.38 39.89 -42.10
C LEU A 42 -3.80 38.43 -42.32
N LYS A 43 -3.58 37.90 -43.53
CA LYS A 43 -3.89 36.50 -43.82
C LYS A 43 -3.05 35.54 -42.96
N MET A 44 -1.75 35.80 -42.83
CA MET A 44 -0.86 35.02 -41.97
C MET A 44 -1.26 35.10 -40.49
N ALA A 45 -1.66 36.28 -40.00
CA ALA A 45 -2.12 36.47 -38.64
C ALA A 45 -3.39 35.66 -38.37
N GLN A 46 -4.35 35.67 -39.31
CA GLN A 46 -5.59 34.91 -39.20
C GLN A 46 -5.34 33.40 -39.21
N ASP A 47 -4.44 32.91 -40.06
CA ASP A 47 -4.09 31.49 -40.12
C ASP A 47 -3.39 31.04 -38.82
N ARG A 48 -2.52 31.89 -38.25
CA ARG A 48 -1.89 31.65 -36.95
C ARG A 48 -2.91 31.62 -35.81
N GLU A 49 -3.87 32.54 -35.81
CA GLU A 49 -4.94 32.58 -34.79
C GLU A 49 -5.78 31.30 -34.82
N ARG A 50 -6.16 30.82 -36.01
CA ARG A 50 -6.86 29.52 -36.15
C ARG A 50 -6.01 28.36 -35.65
N ALA A 51 -4.72 28.33 -35.97
CA ALA A 51 -3.82 27.28 -35.49
C ALA A 51 -3.69 27.30 -33.96
N ASN A 52 -3.54 28.48 -33.35
CA ASN A 52 -3.47 28.64 -31.91
C ASN A 52 -4.77 28.21 -31.21
N ALA A 53 -5.93 28.57 -31.76
CA ALA A 53 -7.23 28.14 -31.23
C ALA A 53 -7.37 26.60 -31.27
N ALA A 54 -6.94 25.96 -32.36
CA ALA A 54 -6.93 24.51 -32.48
C ALA A 54 -5.96 23.85 -31.47
N GLN A 55 -4.78 24.43 -31.27
CA GLN A 55 -3.82 23.96 -30.27
C GLN A 55 -4.37 24.09 -28.85
N LEU A 56 -5.05 25.19 -28.52
CA LEU A 56 -5.63 25.42 -27.21
C LEU A 56 -6.75 24.40 -26.91
N ALA A 57 -7.64 24.16 -27.87
CA ALA A 57 -8.68 23.13 -27.74
C ALA A 57 -8.09 21.72 -27.58
N ALA A 58 -7.00 21.40 -28.29
CA ALA A 58 -6.29 20.14 -28.14
C ALA A 58 -5.64 20.00 -26.76
N ALA A 59 -5.01 21.07 -26.26
CA ALA A 59 -4.40 21.11 -24.93
C ALA A 59 -5.44 20.93 -23.81
N GLU A 60 -6.59 21.59 -23.91
CA GLU A 60 -7.70 21.43 -22.95
C GLU A 60 -8.21 19.98 -22.94
N LYS A 61 -8.41 19.37 -24.11
CA LYS A 61 -8.82 17.97 -24.21
C LYS A 61 -7.81 17.03 -23.57
N LEU A 62 -6.51 17.25 -23.81
CA LEU A 62 -5.44 16.46 -23.20
C LEU A 62 -5.39 16.65 -21.67
N GLY A 63 -5.59 17.88 -21.17
CA GLY A 63 -5.68 18.16 -19.74
C GLY A 63 -6.82 17.39 -19.07
N ASN A 64 -8.01 17.38 -19.68
CA ASN A 64 -9.16 16.63 -19.18
C ASN A 64 -8.91 15.11 -19.18
N GLN A 65 -8.24 14.59 -20.21
CA GLN A 65 -7.86 13.17 -20.27
C GLN A 65 -6.82 12.81 -19.20
N ALA A 66 -5.82 13.68 -18.98
CA ALA A 66 -4.81 13.48 -17.95
C ALA A 66 -5.44 13.45 -16.55
N ALA A 67 -6.33 14.39 -16.24
CA ALA A 67 -7.05 14.42 -14.96
C ALA A 67 -7.90 13.15 -14.74
N SER A 68 -8.58 12.67 -15.79
CA SER A 68 -9.35 11.43 -15.73
C SER A 68 -8.48 10.19 -15.50
N LEU A 69 -7.32 10.12 -16.15
CA LEU A 69 -6.38 9.01 -15.99
C LEU A 69 -5.75 9.03 -14.60
N GLU A 70 -5.40 10.20 -14.07
CA GLU A 70 -4.88 10.36 -12.72
C GLU A 70 -5.90 9.89 -11.67
N ALA A 71 -7.16 10.31 -11.80
CA ALA A 71 -8.23 9.87 -10.90
C ALA A 71 -8.39 8.34 -10.92
N ARG A 72 -8.36 7.72 -12.12
CA ARG A 72 -8.44 6.26 -12.24
C ARG A 72 -7.22 5.56 -11.65
N SER A 73 -6.02 6.13 -11.80
CA SER A 73 -4.79 5.58 -11.24
C SER A 73 -4.81 5.58 -9.72
N ARG A 74 -5.37 6.63 -9.09
CA ARG A 74 -5.50 6.69 -7.63
C ARG A 74 -6.43 5.59 -7.12
N VAL A 75 -7.63 5.46 -7.70
CA VAL A 75 -8.58 4.41 -7.33
C VAL A 75 -7.98 3.01 -7.48
N PHE A 76 -7.31 2.75 -8.61
CA PHE A 76 -6.66 1.46 -8.83
C PHE A 76 -5.56 1.17 -7.80
N SER A 77 -4.79 2.19 -7.40
CA SER A 77 -3.77 2.06 -6.37
C SER A 77 -4.39 1.73 -5.01
N ASP A 78 -5.47 2.40 -4.64
CA ASP A 78 -6.17 2.16 -3.37
C ASP A 78 -6.79 0.75 -3.33
N ASP A 79 -7.44 0.33 -4.44
CA ASP A 79 -8.01 -1.02 -4.57
C ASP A 79 -6.92 -2.10 -4.44
N LEU A 80 -5.75 -1.88 -5.04
CA LEU A 80 -4.62 -2.80 -4.96
C LEU A 80 -4.09 -2.93 -3.51
N LEU A 81 -4.00 -1.81 -2.79
CA LEU A 81 -3.57 -1.79 -1.39
C LEU A 81 -4.57 -2.53 -0.49
N CYS A 82 -5.87 -2.24 -0.64
CA CYS A 82 -6.94 -2.92 0.09
C CYS A 82 -6.93 -4.44 -0.19
N ALA A 83 -6.89 -4.85 -1.45
CA ALA A 83 -6.86 -6.26 -1.83
C ALA A 83 -5.64 -6.99 -1.26
N THR A 84 -4.48 -6.34 -1.26
CA THR A 84 -3.24 -6.90 -0.67
C THR A 84 -3.38 -7.06 0.84
N TYR A 85 -3.93 -6.05 1.52
CA TYR A 85 -4.16 -6.11 2.96
C TYR A 85 -5.16 -7.22 3.33
N ASP A 86 -6.29 -7.31 2.63
CA ASP A 86 -7.32 -8.32 2.86
C ASP A 86 -6.77 -9.74 2.64
N ALA A 87 -5.96 -9.94 1.60
CA ALA A 87 -5.31 -11.22 1.35
C ALA A 87 -4.34 -11.61 2.48
N LYS A 88 -3.53 -10.66 2.96
CA LYS A 88 -2.61 -10.89 4.10
C LYS A 88 -3.38 -11.21 5.38
N LYS A 89 -4.46 -10.49 5.65
CA LYS A 89 -5.33 -10.72 6.80
C LYS A 89 -5.97 -12.11 6.75
N ALA A 90 -6.54 -12.49 5.61
CA ALA A 90 -7.12 -13.82 5.42
C ALA A 90 -6.09 -14.94 5.64
N LEU A 91 -4.86 -14.75 5.16
CA LEU A 91 -3.77 -15.70 5.41
C LEU A 91 -3.42 -15.80 6.90
N ALA A 92 -3.35 -14.68 7.61
CA ALA A 92 -3.09 -14.65 9.05
C ALA A 92 -4.18 -15.35 9.86
N ASP A 93 -5.46 -15.13 9.49
CA ASP A 93 -6.60 -15.79 10.12
C ASP A 93 -6.52 -17.33 9.95
N ILE A 94 -6.16 -17.80 8.75
CA ILE A 94 -5.93 -19.24 8.47
C ILE A 94 -4.81 -19.80 9.34
N TYR A 95 -3.68 -19.09 9.48
CA TYR A 95 -2.58 -19.54 10.33
C TYR A 95 -2.99 -19.60 11.81
N LEU A 96 -3.75 -18.61 12.28
CA LEU A 96 -4.25 -18.57 13.65
C LEU A 96 -5.14 -19.78 13.95
N ASP A 97 -6.07 -20.12 13.06
CA ASP A 97 -6.95 -21.29 13.19
C ASP A 97 -6.15 -22.60 13.30
N VAL A 98 -5.11 -22.76 12.47
CA VAL A 98 -4.22 -23.93 12.52
C VAL A 98 -3.49 -24.02 13.86
N LEU A 99 -2.95 -22.90 14.35
CA LEU A 99 -2.23 -22.86 15.63
C LEU A 99 -3.15 -23.16 16.82
N ILE A 100 -4.37 -22.63 16.82
CA ILE A 100 -5.38 -22.93 17.84
C ILE A 100 -5.74 -24.41 17.80
N SER A 101 -5.99 -24.97 16.61
CA SER A 101 -6.29 -26.40 16.44
C SER A 101 -5.15 -27.29 16.95
N LEU A 102 -3.90 -26.92 16.64
CA LEU A 102 -2.71 -27.65 17.07
C LEU A 102 -2.56 -27.61 18.61
N LYS A 103 -2.75 -26.45 19.22
CA LYS A 103 -2.70 -26.28 20.68
C LYS A 103 -3.73 -27.17 21.38
N GLU A 104 -4.96 -27.21 20.89
CA GLU A 104 -6.01 -28.05 21.46
C GLU A 104 -5.75 -29.54 21.25
N LYS A 105 -5.24 -29.94 20.08
CA LYS A 105 -4.80 -31.34 19.84
C LYS A 105 -3.65 -31.74 20.76
N TRP A 106 -2.69 -30.85 21.00
CA TRP A 106 -1.56 -31.11 21.89
C TRP A 106 -2.01 -31.32 23.34
N LYS A 107 -2.89 -30.45 23.86
CA LYS A 107 -3.49 -30.62 25.20
C LYS A 107 -4.20 -31.96 25.34
N LYS A 108 -5.04 -32.33 24.35
CA LYS A 108 -5.73 -33.62 24.32
C LYS A 108 -4.76 -34.79 24.28
N LYS A 109 -3.70 -34.71 23.47
CA LYS A 109 -2.68 -35.76 23.37
C LYS A 109 -1.95 -35.94 24.70
N LYS A 110 -1.55 -34.85 25.36
CA LYS A 110 -0.91 -34.88 26.68
C LYS A 110 -1.81 -35.59 27.71
N ALA A 111 -3.08 -35.23 27.77
CA ALA A 111 -4.05 -35.87 28.66
C ALA A 111 -4.25 -37.36 28.31
N ALA A 112 -4.41 -37.69 27.03
CA ALA A 112 -4.58 -39.07 26.57
C ALA A 112 -3.37 -39.94 26.95
N THR A 113 -2.15 -39.46 26.71
CA THR A 113 -0.93 -40.18 27.08
C THR A 113 -0.81 -40.38 28.59
N TYR A 114 -1.18 -39.39 29.41
CA TYR A 114 -1.21 -39.53 30.87
C TYR A 114 -2.17 -40.64 31.33
N PHE A 115 -3.42 -40.62 30.84
CA PHE A 115 -4.41 -41.64 31.21
C PHE A 115 -4.06 -43.03 30.63
N GLU A 116 -3.51 -43.10 29.42
CA GLU A 116 -3.05 -44.35 28.82
C GLU A 116 -1.92 -45.00 29.63
N ALA A 117 -0.95 -44.21 30.09
CA ALA A 117 0.12 -44.70 30.95
C ALA A 117 -0.41 -45.26 32.27
N ARG A 118 -1.31 -44.52 32.95
CA ARG A 118 -1.91 -44.96 34.22
C ARG A 118 -2.82 -46.19 34.05
N LEU A 119 -3.51 -46.31 32.92
CA LEU A 119 -4.29 -47.51 32.60
C LEU A 119 -3.38 -48.72 32.40
N ARG A 120 -2.30 -48.57 31.63
CA ARG A 120 -1.33 -49.65 31.37
C ARG A 120 -0.65 -50.11 32.66
N GLU A 121 -0.29 -49.18 33.53
CA GLU A 121 0.22 -49.47 34.88
C GLU A 121 -0.80 -50.27 35.70
N GLY A 122 -2.06 -49.82 35.75
CA GLY A 122 -3.13 -50.52 36.47
C GLY A 122 -3.36 -51.94 35.96
N MET A 123 -3.33 -52.15 34.64
CA MET A 123 -3.42 -53.48 34.03
C MET A 123 -2.24 -54.38 34.42
N ALA A 124 -1.02 -53.86 34.35
CA ALA A 124 0.18 -54.59 34.76
C ALA A 124 0.15 -54.97 36.25
N ASN A 125 -0.32 -54.06 37.11
CA ASN A 125 -0.48 -54.32 38.54
C ASN A 125 -1.52 -55.40 38.82
N ILE A 126 -2.65 -55.40 38.11
CA ILE A 126 -3.68 -56.45 38.22
C ILE A 126 -3.09 -57.81 37.82
N ASP A 127 -2.35 -57.88 36.72
CA ASP A 127 -1.77 -59.14 36.25
C ASP A 127 -0.67 -59.64 37.19
N LEU A 128 0.16 -58.73 37.72
CA LEU A 128 1.13 -59.04 38.77
C LEU A 128 0.46 -59.63 40.02
N LEU A 129 -0.62 -59.01 40.50
CA LEU A 129 -1.35 -59.51 41.66
C LEU A 129 -1.93 -60.90 41.41
N LYS A 130 -2.44 -61.18 40.21
CA LYS A 130 -2.89 -62.53 39.84
C LYS A 130 -1.74 -63.55 39.86
N GLU A 131 -0.56 -63.20 39.34
CA GLU A 131 0.60 -64.09 39.35
C GLU A 131 1.08 -64.41 40.78
N ILE A 132 1.14 -63.40 41.65
CA ILE A 132 1.47 -63.57 43.07
C ILE A 132 0.43 -64.45 43.76
N MET A 133 -0.87 -64.19 43.56
CA MET A 133 -1.95 -64.98 44.18
C MET A 133 -1.92 -66.46 43.76
N ASN A 134 -1.49 -66.75 42.54
CA ASN A 134 -1.35 -68.12 42.03
C ASN A 134 -0.04 -68.79 42.48
N ASN A 135 0.81 -68.12 43.27
CA ASN A 135 2.17 -68.55 43.64
C ASN A 135 3.12 -68.77 42.45
N ASN A 136 2.82 -68.16 41.30
CA ASN A 136 3.66 -68.24 40.10
C ASN A 136 4.86 -67.27 40.15
N LEU A 137 4.82 -66.28 41.06
CA LEU A 137 5.84 -65.25 41.19
C LEU A 137 6.03 -64.84 42.65
N LEU A 138 7.28 -64.72 43.10
CA LEU A 138 7.62 -64.20 44.42
C LEU A 138 7.80 -62.67 44.39
N ALA A 139 7.35 -61.99 45.44
CA ALA A 139 7.43 -60.54 45.54
C ALA A 139 8.88 -60.02 45.55
N SER A 140 9.84 -60.79 46.05
CA SER A 140 11.28 -60.46 46.02
C SER A 140 11.82 -60.37 44.60
N ASP A 141 11.39 -61.29 43.74
CA ASP A 141 11.90 -61.43 42.38
C ASP A 141 11.38 -60.27 41.52
N GLU A 142 10.09 -59.92 41.70
CA GLU A 142 9.50 -58.76 41.05
C GLU A 142 10.11 -57.44 41.52
N LEU A 143 10.39 -57.29 42.82
CA LEU A 143 11.02 -56.09 43.35
C LEU A 143 12.40 -55.86 42.73
N LEU A 144 13.19 -56.91 42.57
CA LEU A 144 14.49 -56.83 41.90
C LEU A 144 14.33 -56.44 40.42
N ARG A 145 13.33 -57.00 39.72
CA ARG A 145 13.03 -56.65 38.32
C ARG A 145 12.62 -55.18 38.17
N LEU A 146 11.77 -54.67 39.08
CA LEU A 146 11.31 -53.28 39.07
C LEU A 146 12.44 -52.29 39.36
N ARG A 147 13.35 -52.62 40.29
CA ARG A 147 14.54 -51.79 40.56
C ARG A 147 15.46 -51.66 39.34
N THR A 148 15.64 -52.74 38.59
CA THR A 148 16.42 -52.68 37.34
C THR A 148 15.74 -51.77 36.31
N LYS A 149 14.42 -51.88 36.14
CA LYS A 149 13.65 -51.04 35.21
C LYS A 149 13.61 -49.56 35.61
N GLU A 150 13.55 -49.26 36.90
CA GLU A 150 13.60 -47.89 37.43
C GLU A 150 14.87 -47.17 36.95
N VAL A 151 16.03 -47.84 37.02
CA VAL A 151 17.31 -47.32 36.56
C VAL A 151 17.34 -47.12 35.03
N GLU A 152 16.81 -48.09 34.28
CA GLU A 152 16.72 -48.03 32.82
C GLU A 152 15.86 -46.86 32.34
N LEU A 153 14.63 -46.73 32.87
CA LEU A 153 13.70 -45.66 32.52
C LEU A 153 14.21 -44.28 32.96
N GLY A 154 14.88 -44.19 34.11
CA GLY A 154 15.52 -42.94 34.55
C GLY A 154 16.58 -42.46 33.55
N SER A 155 17.39 -43.40 33.03
CA SER A 155 18.41 -43.08 32.01
C SER A 155 17.78 -42.66 30.67
N GLU A 156 16.70 -43.32 30.25
CA GLU A 156 15.97 -42.96 29.02
C GLU A 156 15.30 -41.58 29.11
N LEU A 157 14.74 -41.24 30.29
CA LEU A 157 14.16 -39.92 30.56
C LEU A 157 15.18 -38.80 30.40
N ASP A 158 16.40 -38.98 30.93
CA ASP A 158 17.49 -38.00 30.80
C ASP A 158 17.89 -37.77 29.33
N VAL A 159 17.88 -38.82 28.49
CA VAL A 159 18.14 -38.70 27.05
C VAL A 159 17.00 -37.99 26.32
N MET A 160 15.75 -38.24 26.73
CA MET A 160 14.55 -37.63 26.15
C MET A 160 14.26 -36.22 26.66
N ALA A 161 15.02 -35.70 27.63
CA ALA A 161 15.09 -34.27 27.91
C ALA A 161 15.73 -33.57 26.70
N VAL A 162 14.93 -33.40 25.64
CA VAL A 162 15.36 -32.84 24.37
C VAL A 162 15.84 -31.41 24.61
N SER A 163 17.12 -31.19 24.29
CA SER A 163 17.78 -29.92 24.05
C SER A 163 16.81 -28.82 23.60
N ASP A 164 16.87 -27.67 24.26
CA ASP A 164 16.13 -26.45 23.94
C ASP A 164 15.95 -26.30 22.43
N PHE A 165 14.70 -26.38 21.99
CA PHE A 165 14.30 -26.24 20.59
C PHE A 165 14.47 -24.76 20.21
N SER A 166 15.72 -24.31 20.12
CA SER A 166 16.04 -22.92 19.81
C SER A 166 15.62 -22.65 18.37
N VAL A 167 14.67 -21.74 18.22
CA VAL A 167 14.08 -21.33 16.93
C VAL A 167 15.16 -20.82 15.96
N GLU A 168 16.31 -20.39 16.49
CA GLU A 168 17.51 -19.99 15.73
C GLU A 168 18.07 -21.07 14.79
N LYS A 169 17.81 -22.36 15.07
CA LYS A 169 18.28 -23.48 14.23
C LYS A 169 17.27 -23.94 13.18
N LEU A 170 16.08 -23.34 13.14
CA LEU A 170 15.13 -23.63 12.07
C LEU A 170 15.56 -22.85 10.82
N ASP A 171 15.74 -23.56 9.70
CA ASP A 171 15.90 -22.94 8.37
C ASP A 171 14.58 -22.27 7.98
N LEU A 172 14.30 -21.13 8.61
CA LEU A 172 13.18 -20.29 8.25
C LEU A 172 13.54 -19.56 6.96
N PRO A 173 12.62 -19.46 6.00
CA PRO A 173 12.84 -18.60 4.86
C PRO A 173 13.17 -17.20 5.37
N GLN A 174 14.31 -16.65 4.94
CA GLN A 174 14.63 -15.24 5.15
C GLN A 174 13.54 -14.43 4.46
N ILE A 175 12.51 -14.06 5.20
CA ILE A 175 11.68 -12.92 4.85
C ILE A 175 12.58 -11.71 5.05
N SER A 176 13.24 -11.28 3.98
CA SER A 176 13.97 -10.00 4.01
C SER A 176 12.98 -8.94 4.47
N GLU A 177 13.31 -8.29 5.58
CA GLU A 177 12.63 -7.11 6.10
C GLU A 177 12.94 -5.88 5.22
N ASP A 178 13.45 -6.04 3.99
CA ASP A 178 13.48 -5.03 2.93
C ASP A 178 12.05 -4.73 2.42
N LEU A 179 11.13 -4.43 3.33
CA LEU A 179 10.06 -3.51 3.03
C LEU A 179 10.66 -2.13 3.25
N PRO A 180 10.67 -1.24 2.24
CA PRO A 180 11.15 0.11 2.47
C PRO A 180 10.35 0.73 3.62
N GLU A 181 11.03 1.32 4.62
CA GLU A 181 10.43 2.14 5.69
C GLU A 181 9.35 3.12 5.16
N ASP A 182 9.47 3.50 3.89
CA ASP A 182 8.52 4.34 3.16
C ASP A 182 7.12 3.72 2.95
N PHE A 183 6.94 2.40 3.15
CA PHE A 183 5.63 1.74 3.05
C PHE A 183 4.66 2.20 4.14
N PHE A 184 5.19 2.57 5.32
CA PHE A 184 4.41 3.09 6.44
C PHE A 184 4.50 4.62 6.58
N ALA A 185 5.49 5.27 5.93
CA ALA A 185 5.74 6.70 6.09
C ALA A 185 4.76 7.62 5.32
N LYS A 186 3.88 7.07 4.47
CA LYS A 186 2.99 7.87 3.61
C LYS A 186 1.50 7.68 3.90
N VAL A 187 1.13 7.71 5.18
CA VAL A 187 -0.19 8.23 5.55
C VAL A 187 -0.04 9.75 5.61
N PRO A 188 -0.70 10.55 4.76
CA PRO A 188 -0.72 11.99 4.94
C PRO A 188 -1.39 12.28 6.29
N SER A 189 -0.58 12.71 7.27
CA SER A 189 -1.08 13.36 8.48
C SER A 189 -1.78 14.65 8.05
N MET A 190 -3.09 14.56 7.84
CA MET A 190 -3.95 15.71 7.65
C MET A 190 -4.13 16.40 9.00
N VAL A 191 -3.17 17.26 9.35
CA VAL A 191 -3.33 18.26 10.40
C VAL A 191 -3.93 19.52 9.77
N ASN A 192 -5.23 19.71 9.98
CA ASN A 192 -5.76 20.87 10.69
C ASN A 192 -7.29 20.87 10.69
N GLY A 193 -7.86 20.92 11.89
CA GLY A 193 -9.30 21.01 12.11
C GLY A 193 -9.72 20.88 13.57
N THR A 194 -9.09 21.66 14.45
CA THR A 194 -9.69 22.28 15.64
C THR A 194 -10.52 21.43 16.61
N GLY A 195 -9.93 21.18 17.80
CA GLY A 195 -10.65 21.11 19.08
C GLY A 195 -11.15 19.73 19.49
N ASP A 196 -10.50 19.11 20.49
CA ASP A 196 -11.06 19.08 21.84
C ASP A 196 -10.05 18.43 22.81
N GLU A 197 -9.95 19.02 23.98
CA GLU A 197 -9.13 18.56 25.09
C GLU A 197 -9.82 17.35 25.75
N THR A 198 -9.14 16.22 25.94
CA THR A 198 -9.03 15.55 27.27
C THR A 198 -8.22 14.23 27.23
N LYS A 199 -7.09 14.26 27.96
CA LYS A 199 -6.51 13.21 28.82
C LYS A 199 -6.32 11.79 28.25
N ARG A 200 -5.08 11.49 27.83
CA ARG A 200 -4.53 10.11 27.89
C ARG A 200 -3.83 9.91 29.25
N ALA A 201 -4.40 9.04 30.08
CA ALA A 201 -3.69 8.46 31.21
C ALA A 201 -2.69 7.43 30.68
N GLY A 202 -1.42 7.56 31.07
CA GLY A 202 -0.38 6.58 30.79
C GLY A 202 -0.63 5.31 31.59
N GLY A 203 -0.87 4.20 30.89
CA GLY A 203 -0.85 2.87 31.48
C GLY A 203 0.60 2.39 31.53
N GLN A 204 1.17 2.44 32.73
CA GLN A 204 2.38 1.70 33.10
C GLN A 204 1.95 0.23 33.27
N PHE A 205 2.57 -0.69 32.54
CA PHE A 205 2.37 -2.12 32.79
C PHE A 205 3.17 -2.47 34.05
N GLU A 206 2.47 -2.85 35.13
CA GLU A 206 3.09 -3.53 36.26
C GLU A 206 3.33 -4.99 35.88
N ASP A 207 4.58 -5.44 36.05
CA ASP A 207 4.95 -6.85 35.97
C ASP A 207 4.20 -7.61 37.07
N GLY A 208 3.23 -8.43 36.64
CA GLY A 208 2.55 -9.37 37.53
C GLY A 208 3.49 -10.51 37.91
N GLU A 209 3.97 -10.48 39.14
CA GLU A 209 4.59 -11.60 39.84
C GLU A 209 3.61 -12.79 39.87
N PHE A 210 4.04 -13.94 39.31
CA PHE A 210 3.26 -15.17 39.35
C PHE A 210 3.62 -15.94 40.63
N ASP A 211 2.74 -15.88 41.63
CA ASP A 211 2.77 -16.83 42.73
C ASP A 211 2.39 -18.23 42.22
N ILE A 212 3.31 -19.16 42.39
CA ILE A 212 3.09 -20.59 42.19
C ILE A 212 2.68 -21.14 43.56
N GLU A 213 1.38 -21.32 43.80
CA GLU A 213 0.93 -22.17 44.92
C GLU A 213 0.98 -23.64 44.50
N GLU A 214 1.59 -24.42 45.39
CA GLU A 214 1.84 -25.87 45.36
C GLU A 214 0.55 -26.72 45.46
#